data_AF-A0A8J8DS31-F1
#
_entry.id   AF-A0A8J8DS31-F1
#
_cell.length_a   1.000
_cell.length_b   1.000
_cell.length_c   1.000
_cell.angle_alpha   90.00
_cell.angle_beta   90.00
_cell.angle_gamma   90.00
#
_symmetry.space_group_name_H-M   'P 1'
#
loop_
_entity.id
_entity.type
_entity.pdbx_description
1 polymer ?
#
loop_
_entity_poly.entity_id
_entity_poly.type
_entity_poly.pdbx_seq_one_letter_code
_entity_poly.pdbx_strand_id
1 'polypeptide(L)'
;MIMEILFTREFWEEREDHRRKITQTLQEFIRDPNRGRLVQLVGEIWALRFTYKDLEWYINERVLKYSNLENLAEAFGVLIDESLPLSERLKIKIPGFGSGAVSEILFSINPNKFPVYNRKFVIGAMKLGYKIGSLEHVIRLTPDTLNELVRIHEQILTDFLDLRDEIIQRTGIDVPKFDFTDGMLWKVAQDEIQVKELLEWKQPKKLMALGEVEIVLKALGKGVSKYVELVNEGEHEGTALEKAAFYTEGILEAYGVNPGDVSDLLRSLNELLTMLLQK
;
A
#
# COMPACT_ATOMS: atom_id res chain seq x y z
N MET A 1 12.25 -17.85 -16.53
CA MET A 1 12.25 -16.61 -15.71
C MET A 1 11.48 -16.89 -14.45
N ILE A 2 11.81 -16.23 -13.36
CA ILE A 2 11.22 -16.52 -12.05
C ILE A 2 9.83 -15.82 -11.92
N MET A 3 9.61 -14.72 -12.66
CA MET A 3 8.32 -14.03 -12.79
C MET A 3 7.16 -14.81 -13.43
N GLU A 4 7.41 -15.96 -14.07
CA GLU A 4 6.38 -16.74 -14.78
C GLU A 4 5.19 -17.10 -13.88
N ILE A 5 5.41 -17.19 -12.56
CA ILE A 5 4.34 -17.49 -11.60
C ILE A 5 3.22 -16.45 -11.59
N LEU A 6 3.47 -15.17 -11.91
CA LEU A 6 2.40 -14.17 -12.02
C LEU A 6 1.60 -14.31 -13.31
N PHE A 7 2.12 -15.03 -14.31
CA PHE A 7 1.46 -15.26 -15.59
C PHE A 7 0.75 -16.61 -15.64
N THR A 8 0.77 -17.40 -14.55
CA THR A 8 -0.02 -18.63 -14.47
C THR A 8 -1.44 -18.32 -14.03
N ARG A 9 -2.39 -18.95 -14.70
CA ARG A 9 -3.82 -18.80 -14.42
C ARG A 9 -4.15 -19.35 -13.03
N GLU A 10 -3.53 -20.48 -12.68
CA GLU A 10 -3.73 -21.22 -11.44
C GLU A 10 -3.39 -20.37 -10.21
N PHE A 11 -2.38 -19.51 -10.30
CA PHE A 11 -1.99 -18.64 -9.20
C PHE A 11 -3.11 -17.65 -8.83
N TRP A 12 -3.77 -17.06 -9.81
CA TRP A 12 -4.86 -16.10 -9.58
C TRP A 12 -6.17 -16.79 -9.21
N GLU A 13 -6.47 -17.95 -9.80
CA GLU A 13 -7.64 -18.76 -9.42
C GLU A 13 -7.55 -19.24 -7.96
N GLU A 14 -6.37 -19.67 -7.48
CA GLU A 14 -6.19 -20.05 -6.08
C GLU A 14 -6.54 -18.89 -5.12
N ARG A 15 -6.13 -17.68 -5.47
CA ARG A 15 -6.37 -16.48 -4.67
C ARG A 15 -7.84 -16.06 -4.71
N GLU A 16 -8.51 -16.19 -5.86
CA GLU A 16 -9.94 -15.97 -5.99
C GLU A 16 -10.75 -16.98 -5.17
N ASP A 17 -10.40 -18.26 -5.28
CA ASP A 17 -11.03 -19.34 -4.52
C ASP A 17 -10.87 -19.17 -3.01
N HIS A 18 -9.69 -18.72 -2.58
CA HIS A 18 -9.42 -18.39 -1.19
C HIS A 18 -10.36 -17.30 -0.66
N ARG A 19 -10.48 -16.17 -1.38
CA ARG A 19 -11.43 -15.10 -1.01
C ARG A 19 -12.86 -15.60 -0.95
N ARG A 20 -13.27 -16.40 -1.93
CA ARG A 20 -14.62 -16.98 -2.00
C ARG A 20 -14.92 -17.85 -0.76
N LYS A 21 -13.97 -18.69 -0.34
CA LYS A 21 -14.11 -19.54 0.86
C LYS A 21 -14.22 -18.71 2.14
N ILE A 22 -13.43 -17.66 2.29
CA ILE A 22 -13.55 -16.74 3.43
C ILE A 22 -14.94 -16.09 3.45
N THR A 23 -15.39 -15.51 2.33
CA THR A 23 -16.70 -14.86 2.25
C THR A 23 -17.83 -15.86 2.54
N GLN A 24 -17.76 -17.07 1.99
CA GLN A 24 -18.78 -18.10 2.24
C GLN A 24 -18.81 -18.52 3.72
N THR A 25 -17.67 -18.91 4.30
CA THR A 25 -17.60 -19.36 5.71
C THR A 25 -17.97 -18.25 6.68
N LEU A 26 -17.63 -17.00 6.37
CA LEU A 26 -18.03 -15.83 7.15
C LEU A 26 -19.55 -15.65 7.15
N GLN A 27 -20.19 -15.70 5.98
CA GLN A 27 -21.65 -15.58 5.86
C GLN A 27 -22.38 -16.73 6.55
N GLU A 28 -21.85 -17.95 6.43
CA GLU A 28 -22.39 -19.11 7.14
C GLU A 28 -22.26 -18.96 8.66
N PHE A 29 -21.14 -18.44 9.15
CA PHE A 29 -20.94 -18.17 10.57
C PHE A 29 -21.88 -17.08 11.09
N ILE A 30 -22.03 -15.97 10.36
CA ILE A 30 -22.94 -14.88 10.74
C ILE A 30 -24.39 -15.37 10.81
N ARG A 31 -24.82 -16.22 9.86
CA ARG A 31 -26.21 -16.70 9.76
C ARG A 31 -26.59 -17.71 10.84
N ASP A 32 -25.71 -18.65 11.16
CA ASP A 32 -25.95 -19.60 12.26
C ASP A 32 -24.62 -19.83 13.02
N PRO A 33 -24.42 -19.06 14.11
CA PRO A 33 -23.15 -18.99 14.81
C PRO A 33 -22.94 -20.22 15.67
N ASN A 34 -22.14 -21.15 15.16
CA ASN A 34 -21.71 -22.33 15.89
C ASN A 34 -20.19 -22.49 15.83
N ARG A 35 -19.68 -23.28 16.78
CA ARG A 35 -18.24 -23.50 16.94
C ARG A 35 -17.58 -24.08 15.68
N GLY A 36 -18.24 -25.02 15.00
CA GLY A 36 -17.70 -25.65 13.79
C GLY A 36 -17.46 -24.64 12.67
N ARG A 37 -18.40 -23.71 12.49
CA ARG A 37 -18.25 -22.63 11.50
C ARG A 37 -17.20 -21.59 11.87
N LEU A 38 -17.04 -21.29 13.16
CA LEU A 38 -15.94 -20.45 13.61
C LEU A 38 -14.58 -21.10 13.32
N VAL A 39 -14.45 -22.42 13.56
CA VAL A 39 -13.24 -23.19 13.22
C VAL A 39 -12.97 -23.13 11.72
N GLN A 40 -13.98 -23.30 10.89
CA GLN A 40 -13.84 -23.19 9.43
C GLN A 40 -13.37 -21.78 9.03
N LEU A 41 -14.03 -20.73 9.49
CA LEU A 41 -13.65 -19.35 9.17
C LEU A 41 -12.21 -19.03 9.58
N VAL A 42 -11.81 -19.40 10.81
CA VAL A 42 -10.44 -19.21 11.29
C VAL A 42 -9.43 -20.02 10.46
N GLY A 43 -9.82 -21.24 10.06
CA GLY A 43 -8.99 -22.13 9.25
C GLY A 43 -8.79 -21.66 7.82
N GLU A 44 -9.75 -20.91 7.26
CA GLU A 44 -9.60 -20.31 5.94
C GLU A 44 -8.66 -19.10 5.98
N ILE A 45 -8.79 -18.18 6.95
CA ILE A 45 -7.99 -16.94 7.00
C ILE A 45 -6.48 -17.26 7.10
N TRP A 46 -5.71 -16.90 6.08
CA TRP A 46 -4.27 -17.19 6.00
C TRP A 46 -3.49 -16.54 7.13
N ALA A 47 -3.81 -15.30 7.50
CA ALA A 47 -3.16 -14.61 8.61
C ALA A 47 -3.26 -15.38 9.94
N LEU A 48 -4.32 -16.18 10.13
CA LEU A 48 -4.53 -16.99 11.33
C LEU A 48 -3.98 -18.42 11.15
N ARG A 49 -4.36 -19.07 10.04
CA ARG A 49 -3.97 -20.44 9.72
C ARG A 49 -2.45 -20.66 9.74
N PHE A 50 -1.67 -19.72 9.19
CA PHE A 50 -0.21 -19.84 9.16
C PHE A 50 0.46 -19.39 10.46
N THR A 51 -0.24 -18.63 11.30
CA THR A 51 0.30 -18.13 12.57
C THR A 51 0.09 -19.15 13.71
N TYR A 52 -1.07 -19.82 13.73
CA TYR A 52 -1.45 -20.69 14.84
C TYR A 52 -1.53 -22.16 14.40
N LYS A 53 -0.69 -23.00 15.00
CA LYS A 53 -0.66 -24.45 14.72
C LYS A 53 -1.85 -25.20 15.35
N ASP A 54 -2.31 -24.73 16.51
CA ASP A 54 -3.44 -25.31 17.23
C ASP A 54 -4.61 -24.32 17.19
N LEU A 55 -5.50 -24.53 16.21
CA LEU A 55 -6.68 -23.69 16.01
C LEU A 55 -7.68 -23.83 17.14
N GLU A 56 -7.77 -25.01 17.75
CA GLU A 56 -8.68 -25.32 18.84
C GLU A 56 -8.31 -24.52 20.09
N TRP A 57 -7.03 -24.55 20.46
CA TRP A 57 -6.50 -23.72 21.54
C TRP A 57 -6.69 -22.23 21.24
N TYR A 58 -6.38 -21.79 20.02
CA TYR A 58 -6.52 -20.39 19.63
C TYR A 58 -7.97 -19.90 19.76
N ILE A 59 -8.94 -20.66 19.26
CA ILE A 59 -10.36 -20.32 19.36
C ILE A 59 -10.79 -20.24 20.82
N ASN A 60 -10.41 -21.22 21.65
CA ASN A 60 -10.82 -21.22 23.05
C ASN A 60 -10.18 -20.07 23.85
N GLU A 61 -8.87 -19.87 23.73
CA GLU A 61 -8.12 -18.96 24.60
C GLU A 61 -8.02 -17.52 24.08
N ARG A 62 -8.14 -17.29 22.76
CA ARG A 62 -8.00 -15.95 22.15
C ARG A 62 -9.32 -15.37 21.69
N VAL A 63 -10.29 -16.22 21.34
CA VAL A 63 -11.57 -15.79 20.78
C VAL A 63 -12.68 -15.94 21.83
N LEU A 64 -13.03 -17.18 22.20
CA LEU A 64 -14.18 -17.50 23.04
C LEU A 64 -14.00 -17.17 24.53
N LYS A 65 -12.76 -17.01 24.98
CA LYS A 65 -12.47 -16.49 26.33
C LYS A 65 -13.01 -15.08 26.57
N TYR A 66 -13.17 -14.29 25.51
CA TYR A 66 -13.50 -12.86 25.58
C TYR A 66 -14.83 -12.51 24.89
N SER A 67 -15.50 -13.48 24.25
CA SER A 67 -16.79 -13.30 23.58
C SER A 67 -17.53 -14.62 23.43
N ASN A 68 -18.85 -14.58 23.25
CA ASN A 68 -19.63 -15.74 22.80
C ASN A 68 -19.80 -15.71 21.25
N LEU A 69 -20.39 -16.76 20.71
CA LEU A 69 -20.53 -16.97 19.26
C LEU A 69 -21.50 -15.95 18.64
N GLU A 70 -22.57 -15.60 19.34
CA GLU A 70 -23.59 -14.65 18.91
C GLU A 70 -23.03 -13.25 18.78
N ASN A 71 -22.30 -12.77 19.79
CA ASN A 71 -21.65 -11.45 19.77
C ASN A 71 -20.56 -11.39 18.70
N LEU A 72 -19.85 -12.49 18.43
CA LEU A 72 -18.87 -12.55 17.34
C LEU A 72 -19.55 -12.42 15.98
N ALA A 73 -20.66 -13.14 15.77
CA ALA A 73 -21.44 -13.05 14.54
C ALA A 73 -21.99 -11.64 14.31
N GLU A 74 -22.50 -10.98 15.35
CA GLU A 74 -22.92 -9.57 15.28
C GLU A 74 -21.74 -8.67 14.91
N ALA A 75 -20.59 -8.84 15.56
CA ALA A 75 -19.40 -8.04 15.30
C ALA A 75 -18.88 -8.21 13.86
N PHE A 76 -18.89 -9.43 13.32
CA PHE A 76 -18.59 -9.68 11.91
C PHE A 76 -19.65 -9.08 10.98
N GLY A 77 -20.94 -9.20 11.33
CA GLY A 77 -22.03 -8.59 10.59
C GLY A 77 -21.82 -7.08 10.41
N VAL A 78 -21.49 -6.38 11.50
CA VAL A 78 -21.17 -4.95 11.44
C VAL A 78 -19.89 -4.69 10.66
N LEU A 79 -18.83 -5.51 10.81
CA LEU A 79 -17.59 -5.34 10.07
C LEU A 79 -17.82 -5.34 8.55
N ILE A 80 -18.78 -6.12 8.05
CA ILE A 80 -19.03 -6.29 6.62
C ILE A 80 -20.19 -5.45 6.08
N ASP A 81 -20.95 -4.79 6.94
CA ASP A 81 -22.09 -3.97 6.54
C ASP A 81 -21.64 -2.71 5.79
N GLU A 82 -21.89 -2.69 4.47
CA GLU A 82 -21.51 -1.54 3.63
C GLU A 82 -22.41 -0.32 3.81
N SER A 83 -23.55 -0.44 4.49
CA SER A 83 -24.40 0.71 4.82
C SER A 83 -23.78 1.59 5.91
N LEU A 84 -22.84 1.03 6.69
CA LEU A 84 -22.12 1.74 7.75
C LEU A 84 -20.80 2.32 7.24
N PRO A 85 -20.41 3.52 7.71
CA PRO A 85 -19.11 4.07 7.37
C PRO A 85 -17.97 3.23 7.98
N LEU A 86 -16.84 3.17 7.29
CA LEU A 86 -15.69 2.34 7.67
C LEU A 86 -15.17 2.62 9.09
N SER A 87 -15.28 3.86 9.55
CA SER A 87 -14.92 4.26 10.91
C SER A 87 -15.81 3.61 11.97
N GLU A 88 -17.10 3.40 11.71
CA GLU A 88 -18.01 2.66 12.60
C GLU A 88 -17.66 1.17 12.58
N ARG A 89 -17.47 0.60 11.39
CA ARG A 89 -17.16 -0.82 11.18
C ARG A 89 -15.88 -1.24 11.91
N LEU A 90 -14.82 -0.43 11.87
CA LEU A 90 -13.52 -0.72 12.49
C LEU A 90 -13.43 -0.39 14.00
N LYS A 91 -14.43 0.29 14.57
CA LYS A 91 -14.48 0.53 16.03
C LYS A 91 -14.71 -0.76 16.79
N ILE A 92 -15.50 -1.67 16.22
CA ILE A 92 -15.81 -2.97 16.83
C ILE A 92 -14.56 -3.84 16.87
N LYS A 93 -14.28 -4.39 18.05
CA LYS A 93 -13.17 -5.32 18.26
C LYS A 93 -13.71 -6.74 18.16
N ILE A 94 -13.03 -7.56 17.37
CA ILE A 94 -13.33 -8.99 17.24
C ILE A 94 -12.18 -9.74 17.94
N PRO A 95 -12.41 -10.32 19.14
CA PRO A 95 -11.35 -10.98 19.90
C PRO A 95 -10.64 -12.08 19.11
N GLY A 96 -9.31 -12.07 19.14
CA GLY A 96 -8.46 -12.97 18.36
C GLY A 96 -8.14 -12.49 16.95
N PHE A 97 -8.99 -11.65 16.34
CA PHE A 97 -8.81 -11.19 14.95
C PHE A 97 -8.05 -9.87 14.93
N GLY A 98 -6.74 -9.96 14.68
CA GLY A 98 -5.84 -8.80 14.54
C GLY A 98 -5.98 -8.06 13.22
N SER A 99 -5.15 -7.04 13.01
CA SER A 99 -5.13 -6.21 11.80
C SER A 99 -5.09 -7.00 10.50
N GLY A 100 -4.24 -8.04 10.42
CA GLY A 100 -4.13 -8.88 9.24
C GLY A 100 -5.41 -9.66 8.94
N ALA A 101 -5.97 -10.36 9.93
CA ALA A 101 -7.21 -11.12 9.75
C ALA A 101 -8.40 -10.21 9.39
N VAL A 102 -8.54 -9.05 10.04
CA VAL A 102 -9.61 -8.09 9.73
C VAL A 102 -9.45 -7.54 8.31
N SER A 103 -8.23 -7.17 7.91
CA SER A 103 -7.98 -6.68 6.54
C SER A 103 -8.20 -7.76 5.47
N GLU A 104 -7.87 -9.02 5.77
CA GLU A 104 -8.08 -10.15 4.86
C GLU A 104 -9.56 -10.45 4.65
N ILE A 105 -10.38 -10.33 5.70
CA ILE A 105 -11.85 -10.41 5.58
C ILE A 105 -12.39 -9.30 4.68
N LEU A 106 -12.00 -8.04 4.92
CA LEU A 106 -12.45 -6.90 4.12
C LEU A 106 -12.01 -7.03 2.65
N PHE A 107 -10.76 -7.44 2.42
CA PHE A 107 -10.23 -7.72 1.10
C PHE A 107 -10.98 -8.85 0.39
N SER A 108 -11.37 -9.92 1.11
CA SER A 108 -12.11 -11.04 0.53
C SER A 108 -13.50 -10.64 0.03
N ILE A 109 -14.11 -9.64 0.66
CA ILE A 109 -15.42 -9.10 0.26
C ILE A 109 -15.28 -8.16 -0.93
N ASN A 110 -14.28 -7.27 -0.91
CA ASN A 110 -14.07 -6.32 -1.99
C ASN A 110 -12.57 -6.03 -2.21
N PRO A 111 -11.89 -6.85 -3.04
CA PRO A 111 -10.46 -6.73 -3.29
C PRO A 111 -10.08 -5.54 -4.20
N ASN A 112 -11.08 -4.79 -4.70
CA ASN A 112 -10.85 -3.53 -5.40
C ASN A 112 -10.92 -2.32 -4.46
N LYS A 113 -11.41 -2.49 -3.23
CA LYS A 113 -11.64 -1.41 -2.26
C LYS A 113 -10.74 -1.51 -1.03
N PHE A 114 -10.42 -2.73 -0.58
CA PHE A 114 -9.66 -2.93 0.64
C PHE A 114 -8.42 -3.78 0.37
N PRO A 115 -7.21 -3.30 0.62
CA PRO A 115 -5.98 -4.10 0.59
C PRO A 115 -5.81 -4.96 1.85
N VAL A 116 -4.97 -5.99 1.75
CA VAL A 116 -4.59 -6.85 2.88
C VAL A 116 -3.37 -6.27 3.59
N TYR A 117 -3.46 -6.12 4.91
CA TYR A 117 -2.30 -5.90 5.74
C TYR A 117 -1.67 -7.23 6.13
N ASN A 118 -0.43 -7.48 5.72
CA ASN A 118 0.33 -8.62 6.22
C ASN A 118 1.84 -8.31 6.22
N ARG A 119 2.62 -9.13 6.93
CA ARG A 119 4.08 -8.93 7.02
C ARG A 119 4.78 -9.07 5.66
N LYS A 120 4.22 -9.86 4.74
CA LYS A 120 4.77 -10.04 3.40
C LYS A 120 4.54 -8.81 2.52
N PHE A 121 3.41 -8.12 2.65
CA PHE A 121 3.19 -6.79 2.07
C PHE A 121 4.31 -5.83 2.49
N VAL A 122 4.56 -5.68 3.80
CA VAL A 122 5.61 -4.80 4.35
C VAL A 122 6.97 -5.12 3.73
N ILE A 123 7.39 -6.38 3.77
CA ILE A 123 8.69 -6.83 3.23
C ILE A 123 8.77 -6.58 1.72
N GLY A 124 7.74 -6.97 0.96
CA GLY A 124 7.71 -6.81 -0.49
C GLY A 124 7.77 -5.34 -0.92
N ALA A 125 7.01 -4.49 -0.24
CA ALA A 125 6.96 -3.06 -0.53
C ALA A 125 8.31 -2.38 -0.24
N MET A 126 8.95 -2.71 0.89
CA MET A 126 10.30 -2.21 1.21
C MET A 126 11.34 -2.68 0.18
N LYS A 127 11.29 -3.95 -0.24
CA LYS A 127 12.20 -4.48 -1.27
C LYS A 127 12.07 -3.74 -2.61
N LEU A 128 10.86 -3.31 -2.96
CA LEU A 128 10.59 -2.50 -4.15
C LEU A 128 10.88 -0.98 -3.94
N GLY A 129 11.33 -0.58 -2.76
CA GLY A 129 11.73 0.80 -2.44
C GLY A 129 10.60 1.73 -1.99
N TYR A 130 9.42 1.21 -1.63
CA TYR A 130 8.33 2.04 -1.09
C TYR A 130 8.55 2.34 0.38
N LYS A 131 8.28 3.59 0.77
CA LYS A 131 8.28 4.02 2.18
C LYS A 131 6.95 3.64 2.82
N ILE A 132 7.00 2.72 3.77
CA ILE A 132 5.81 2.18 4.45
C ILE A 132 5.54 2.79 5.83
N GLY A 133 6.52 3.48 6.44
CA GLY A 133 6.32 4.33 7.61
C GLY A 133 5.51 3.67 8.74
N SER A 134 4.34 4.24 9.05
CA SER A 134 3.47 3.77 10.14
C SER A 134 2.92 2.34 9.93
N LEU A 135 3.02 1.78 8.72
CA LEU A 135 2.55 0.43 8.41
C LEU A 135 3.55 -0.67 8.83
N GLU A 136 4.79 -0.34 9.20
CA GLU A 136 5.78 -1.34 9.61
C GLU A 136 5.30 -2.19 10.81
N HIS A 137 4.56 -1.56 11.73
CA HIS A 137 4.12 -2.18 12.98
C HIS A 137 2.65 -1.85 13.30
N VAL A 138 1.73 -2.42 12.53
CA VAL A 138 0.29 -2.22 12.76
C VAL A 138 -0.24 -3.25 13.76
N ILE A 139 -0.50 -2.79 14.97
CA ILE A 139 -1.17 -3.61 16.01
C ILE A 139 -2.68 -3.73 15.73
N ARG A 140 -3.32 -2.63 15.30
CA ARG A 140 -4.76 -2.55 15.04
C ARG A 140 -5.02 -1.86 13.71
N LEU A 141 -5.94 -2.42 12.92
CA LEU A 141 -6.44 -1.75 11.72
C LEU A 141 -7.39 -0.62 12.12
N THR A 142 -6.98 0.62 11.89
CA THR A 142 -7.80 1.83 12.04
C THR A 142 -8.14 2.39 10.66
N PRO A 143 -9.09 3.34 10.55
CA PRO A 143 -9.36 4.02 9.28
C PRO A 143 -8.10 4.67 8.69
N ASP A 144 -7.29 5.34 9.52
CA ASP A 144 -6.06 6.00 9.05
C ASP A 144 -5.05 5.00 8.53
N THR A 145 -4.83 3.90 9.25
CA THR A 145 -3.93 2.83 8.81
C THR A 145 -4.42 2.19 7.52
N LEU A 146 -5.72 1.95 7.38
CA LEU A 146 -6.30 1.37 6.17
C LEU A 146 -6.23 2.34 4.99
N ASN A 147 -6.45 3.64 5.20
CA ASN A 147 -6.28 4.67 4.17
C ASN A 147 -4.83 4.76 3.70
N GLU A 148 -3.87 4.70 4.62
CA GLU A 148 -2.45 4.68 4.29
C GLU A 148 -2.06 3.42 3.51
N LEU A 149 -2.62 2.26 3.91
CA LEU A 149 -2.44 1.01 3.18
C LEU A 149 -3.01 1.11 1.75
N VAL A 150 -4.22 1.65 1.58
CA VAL A 150 -4.83 1.93 0.27
C VAL A 150 -3.93 2.82 -0.56
N ARG A 151 -3.43 3.93 0.02
CA ARG A 151 -2.57 4.90 -0.67
C ARG A 151 -1.31 4.23 -1.24
N ILE A 152 -0.65 3.39 -0.46
CA ILE A 152 0.57 2.68 -0.89
C ILE A 152 0.24 1.65 -1.97
N HIS A 153 -0.84 0.88 -1.80
CA HIS A 153 -1.24 -0.09 -2.82
C HIS A 153 -1.66 0.57 -4.13
N GLU A 154 -2.36 1.71 -4.12
CA GLU A 154 -2.71 2.48 -5.31
C GLU A 154 -1.46 3.05 -6.01
N GLN A 155 -0.46 3.48 -5.23
CA GLN A 155 0.83 3.90 -5.77
C GLN A 155 1.54 2.74 -6.47
N ILE A 156 1.59 1.56 -5.85
CA ILE A 156 2.19 0.35 -6.43
C ILE A 156 1.40 -0.07 -7.68
N LEU A 157 0.06 -0.06 -7.63
CA LEU A 157 -0.77 -0.39 -8.77
C LEU A 157 -0.48 0.52 -9.95
N THR A 158 -0.36 1.83 -9.72
CA THR A 158 -0.03 2.81 -10.76
C THR A 158 1.34 2.51 -11.36
N ASP A 159 2.34 2.26 -10.53
CA ASP A 159 3.70 1.97 -10.96
C ASP A 159 3.78 0.66 -11.79
N PHE A 160 2.87 -0.29 -11.60
CA PHE A 160 2.89 -1.60 -12.26
C PHE A 160 1.62 -1.91 -13.06
N LEU A 161 0.94 -0.88 -13.57
CA LEU A 161 -0.33 -1.04 -14.28
C LEU A 161 -0.17 -1.91 -15.54
N ASP A 162 0.89 -1.66 -16.32
CA ASP A 162 1.15 -2.41 -17.55
C ASP A 162 1.41 -3.90 -17.28
N LEU A 163 2.04 -4.23 -16.14
CA LEU A 163 2.22 -5.63 -15.73
C LEU A 163 0.89 -6.30 -15.42
N ARG A 164 0.00 -5.60 -14.70
CA ARG A 164 -1.34 -6.12 -14.41
C ARG A 164 -2.11 -6.37 -15.70
N ASP A 165 -2.07 -5.42 -16.63
CA ASP A 165 -2.80 -5.52 -17.90
C ASP A 165 -2.27 -6.68 -18.76
N GLU A 166 -0.94 -6.87 -18.81
CA GLU A 166 -0.32 -8.02 -19.48
C GLU A 166 -0.75 -9.35 -18.84
N ILE A 167 -0.78 -9.43 -17.50
CA ILE A 167 -1.24 -10.63 -16.78
C ILE A 167 -2.69 -10.96 -17.14
N ILE A 168 -3.58 -9.96 -17.14
CA ILE A 168 -4.99 -10.13 -17.51
C ILE A 168 -5.10 -10.61 -18.95
N GLN A 169 -4.33 -10.03 -19.87
CA GLN A 169 -4.33 -10.42 -21.28
C GLN A 169 -3.87 -11.86 -21.48
N ARG A 170 -2.82 -12.31 -20.77
CA ARG A 170 -2.27 -13.66 -20.91
C ARG A 170 -3.09 -14.75 -20.23
N THR A 171 -3.62 -14.45 -19.04
CA THR A 171 -4.36 -15.43 -18.22
C THR A 171 -5.84 -15.48 -18.57
N GLY A 172 -6.38 -14.39 -19.13
CA GLY A 172 -7.81 -14.22 -19.37
C GLY A 172 -8.63 -14.08 -18.08
N ILE A 173 -7.99 -13.75 -16.94
CA ILE A 173 -8.63 -13.54 -15.65
C ILE A 173 -8.62 -12.04 -15.34
N ASP A 174 -9.76 -11.50 -14.92
CA ASP A 174 -9.79 -10.15 -14.35
C ASP A 174 -9.23 -10.18 -12.93
N VAL A 175 -8.03 -9.64 -12.75
CA VAL A 175 -7.34 -9.61 -11.46
C VAL A 175 -7.69 -8.32 -10.72
N PRO A 176 -8.36 -8.38 -9.55
CA PRO A 176 -8.69 -7.17 -8.78
C PRO A 176 -7.46 -6.35 -8.41
N LYS A 177 -7.64 -5.03 -8.27
CA LYS A 177 -6.56 -4.06 -8.02
C LYS A 177 -5.64 -4.44 -6.87
N PHE A 178 -6.21 -4.68 -5.68
CA PHE A 178 -5.41 -4.98 -4.51
C PHE A 178 -5.00 -6.45 -4.43
N ASP A 179 -5.66 -7.32 -5.20
CA ASP A 179 -5.25 -8.71 -5.33
C ASP A 179 -3.97 -8.84 -6.16
N PHE A 180 -3.90 -8.09 -7.27
CA PHE A 180 -2.69 -7.97 -8.08
C PHE A 180 -1.49 -7.53 -7.24
N THR A 181 -1.63 -6.38 -6.55
CA THR A 181 -0.53 -5.83 -5.75
C THR A 181 -0.16 -6.73 -4.57
N ASP A 182 -1.10 -7.31 -3.82
CA ASP A 182 -0.77 -8.26 -2.74
C ASP A 182 -0.08 -9.52 -3.29
N GLY A 183 -0.59 -10.11 -4.38
CA GLY A 183 0.00 -11.29 -5.01
C GLY A 183 1.43 -11.07 -5.48
N MET A 184 1.68 -9.95 -6.16
CA MET A 184 3.02 -9.55 -6.59
C MET A 184 3.96 -9.33 -5.39
N LEU A 185 3.54 -8.55 -4.40
CA LEU A 185 4.36 -8.24 -3.21
C LEU A 185 4.66 -9.49 -2.39
N TRP A 186 3.73 -10.43 -2.30
CA TRP A 186 3.91 -11.70 -1.62
C TRP A 186 5.07 -12.49 -2.24
N LYS A 187 5.10 -12.59 -3.57
CA LYS A 187 6.17 -13.29 -4.30
C LYS A 187 7.53 -12.60 -4.17
N VAL A 188 7.57 -11.27 -4.22
CA VAL A 188 8.79 -10.49 -3.92
C VAL A 188 9.28 -10.75 -2.48
N ALA A 189 8.36 -10.81 -1.53
CA ALA A 189 8.67 -11.09 -0.12
C ALA A 189 9.08 -12.55 0.16
N GLN A 190 8.88 -13.46 -0.80
CA GLN A 190 9.35 -14.84 -0.77
C GLN A 190 10.65 -15.04 -1.57
N ASP A 191 11.17 -13.99 -2.22
CA ASP A 191 12.29 -14.07 -3.16
C ASP A 191 11.99 -14.98 -4.37
N GLU A 192 10.71 -15.29 -4.58
CA GLU A 192 10.18 -15.99 -5.75
C GLU A 192 9.97 -15.07 -6.94
N ILE A 193 10.22 -13.77 -6.80
CA ILE A 193 10.35 -12.78 -7.89
C ILE A 193 11.45 -11.81 -7.50
N GLN A 194 12.43 -11.60 -8.38
CA GLN A 194 13.52 -10.67 -8.13
C GLN A 194 13.07 -9.24 -8.46
N VAL A 195 13.42 -8.28 -7.59
CA VAL A 195 13.08 -6.86 -7.78
C VAL A 195 13.51 -6.35 -9.16
N LYS A 196 14.68 -6.76 -9.64
CA LYS A 196 15.20 -6.38 -10.97
C LYS A 196 14.27 -6.78 -12.13
N GLU A 197 13.58 -7.93 -12.02
CA GLU A 197 12.66 -8.40 -13.07
C GLU A 197 11.41 -7.51 -13.12
N LEU A 198 10.94 -7.05 -11.95
CA LEU A 198 9.81 -6.12 -11.87
C LEU A 198 10.16 -4.71 -12.31
N LEU A 199 11.38 -4.23 -12.07
CA LEU A 199 11.78 -2.86 -12.43
C LEU A 199 11.64 -2.56 -13.94
N GLU A 200 11.67 -3.58 -14.80
CA GLU A 200 11.41 -3.43 -16.23
C GLU A 200 9.95 -3.06 -16.54
N TRP A 201 9.03 -3.48 -15.68
CA TRP A 201 7.60 -3.18 -15.75
C TRP A 201 7.19 -1.94 -14.97
N LYS A 202 8.09 -1.44 -14.12
CA LYS A 202 7.83 -0.26 -13.33
C LYS A 202 7.73 0.93 -14.26
N GLN A 203 6.53 1.49 -14.42
CA GLN A 203 6.37 2.74 -15.13
C GLN A 203 7.32 3.75 -14.48
N PRO A 204 8.14 4.46 -15.27
CA PRO A 204 8.90 5.56 -14.73
C PRO A 204 7.89 6.47 -14.03
N LYS A 205 8.09 6.75 -12.73
CA LYS A 205 7.33 7.75 -11.95
C LYS A 205 7.03 8.86 -12.93
N LYS A 206 5.74 9.07 -13.27
CA LYS A 206 5.28 9.98 -14.33
C LYS A 206 6.38 10.97 -14.63
N LEU A 207 7.09 10.80 -15.75
CA LEU A 207 7.88 11.89 -16.30
C LEU A 207 6.93 13.07 -16.23
N MET A 208 7.30 14.09 -15.43
CA MET A 208 6.52 15.32 -15.30
C MET A 208 5.95 15.65 -16.67
N ALA A 209 4.66 15.95 -16.74
CA ALA A 209 4.08 16.33 -18.03
C ALA A 209 4.97 17.42 -18.65
N LEU A 210 5.19 17.43 -19.98
CA LEU A 210 6.13 18.40 -20.58
C LEU A 210 5.89 19.85 -20.12
N GLY A 211 4.64 20.21 -19.81
CA GLY A 211 4.29 21.50 -19.19
C GLY A 211 4.74 21.67 -17.73
N GLU A 212 4.75 20.61 -16.92
CA GLU A 212 5.32 20.62 -15.56
C GLU A 212 6.85 20.73 -15.59
N VAL A 213 7.52 20.10 -16.58
CA VAL A 213 8.97 20.26 -16.79
C VAL A 213 9.31 21.71 -17.10
N GLU A 214 8.54 22.37 -17.95
CA GLU A 214 8.73 23.80 -18.26
C GLU A 214 8.50 24.69 -17.03
N ILE A 215 7.48 24.39 -16.23
CA ILE A 215 7.20 25.07 -14.96
C ILE A 215 8.37 24.91 -13.98
N VAL A 216 8.89 23.69 -13.83
CA VAL A 216 10.04 23.41 -12.96
C VAL A 216 11.29 24.15 -13.45
N LEU A 217 11.63 24.07 -14.73
CA LEU A 217 12.77 24.78 -15.30
C LEU A 217 12.65 26.30 -15.11
N LYS A 218 11.45 26.85 -15.25
CA LYS A 218 11.18 28.28 -15.01
C LYS A 218 11.30 28.66 -13.54
N ALA A 219 10.83 27.81 -12.63
CA ALA A 219 10.97 28.01 -11.18
C ALA A 219 12.46 27.96 -10.78
N LEU A 220 13.21 26.99 -11.29
CA LEU A 220 14.65 26.87 -11.08
C LEU A 220 15.41 28.08 -11.60
N GLY A 221 15.12 28.54 -12.83
CA GLY A 221 15.75 29.73 -13.41
C GLY A 221 15.48 31.00 -12.57
N LYS A 222 14.28 31.12 -12.00
CA LYS A 222 13.95 32.19 -11.05
C LYS A 222 14.69 32.05 -9.71
N GLY A 223 14.83 30.83 -9.20
CA GLY A 223 15.63 30.53 -8.02
C GLY A 223 17.09 30.97 -8.18
N VAL A 224 17.72 30.59 -9.29
CA VAL A 224 19.09 31.00 -9.62
C VAL A 224 19.21 32.51 -9.76
N SER A 225 18.25 33.16 -10.43
CA SER A 225 18.23 34.62 -10.55
C SER A 225 18.13 35.30 -9.18
N LYS A 226 17.30 34.75 -8.28
CA LYS A 226 17.13 35.25 -6.92
C LYS A 226 18.39 35.05 -6.07
N TYR A 227 19.08 33.92 -6.22
CA TYR A 227 20.38 33.69 -5.59
C TYR A 227 21.40 34.75 -5.99
N VAL A 228 21.55 35.02 -7.29
CA VAL A 228 22.48 36.02 -7.81
C VAL A 228 22.12 37.44 -7.32
N GLU A 229 20.84 37.78 -7.28
CA GLU A 229 20.34 39.04 -6.72
C GLU A 229 20.78 39.21 -5.25
N LEU A 230 20.52 38.22 -4.40
CA LEU A 230 20.84 38.28 -2.97
C LEU A 230 22.35 38.36 -2.71
N VAL A 231 23.16 37.61 -3.46
CA VAL A 231 24.63 37.70 -3.36
C VAL A 231 25.13 39.09 -3.78
N ASN A 232 24.58 39.68 -4.86
CA ASN A 232 24.94 41.03 -5.28
C ASN A 232 24.49 42.11 -4.29
N GLU A 233 23.44 41.85 -3.51
CA GLU A 233 22.99 42.69 -2.39
C GLU A 233 23.86 42.54 -1.13
N GLY A 234 24.89 41.69 -1.17
CA GLY A 234 25.85 41.49 -0.09
C GLY A 234 25.42 40.42 0.92
N GLU A 235 24.43 39.59 0.59
CA GLU A 235 24.03 38.48 1.44
C GLU A 235 25.08 37.35 1.40
N HIS A 236 25.30 36.71 2.55
CA HIS A 236 26.22 35.58 2.66
C HIS A 236 25.70 34.40 1.80
N GLU A 237 26.58 33.79 1.01
CA GLU A 237 26.23 32.79 -0.01
C GLU A 237 25.36 31.64 0.53
N GLY A 238 25.67 31.11 1.71
CA GLY A 238 24.87 30.05 2.33
C GLY A 238 23.43 30.46 2.65
N THR A 239 23.23 31.71 3.10
CA THR A 239 21.91 32.26 3.41
C THR A 239 21.16 32.64 2.14
N ALA A 240 21.86 33.18 1.14
CA ALA A 240 21.29 33.47 -0.18
C ALA A 240 20.80 32.19 -0.86
N LEU A 241 21.54 31.08 -0.73
CA LEU A 241 21.17 29.77 -1.27
C LEU A 241 19.92 29.21 -0.61
N GLU A 242 19.85 29.25 0.73
CA GLU A 242 18.68 28.79 1.49
C GLU A 242 17.42 29.60 1.11
N LYS A 243 17.53 30.92 1.04
CA LYS A 243 16.43 31.80 0.61
C LYS A 243 16.00 31.56 -0.83
N ALA A 244 16.95 31.34 -1.74
CA ALA A 244 16.65 31.01 -3.13
C ALA A 244 15.95 29.64 -3.27
N ALA A 245 16.33 28.66 -2.44
CA ALA A 245 15.67 27.36 -2.39
C ALA A 245 14.22 27.48 -1.91
N PHE A 246 13.95 28.17 -0.80
CA PHE A 246 12.59 28.42 -0.32
C PHE A 246 11.74 29.21 -1.31
N TYR A 247 12.34 30.20 -1.98
CA TYR A 247 11.66 30.95 -3.04
C TYR A 247 11.26 30.05 -4.22
N THR A 248 12.14 29.13 -4.60
CA THR A 248 11.88 28.16 -5.67
C THR A 248 10.78 27.17 -5.29
N GLU A 249 10.80 26.67 -4.04
CA GLU A 249 9.78 25.80 -3.48
C GLU A 249 8.40 26.49 -3.48
N GLY A 250 8.31 27.73 -2.99
CA GLY A 250 7.07 28.49 -3.00
C GLY A 250 6.51 28.76 -4.40
N ILE A 251 7.39 28.90 -5.42
CA ILE A 251 6.94 28.97 -6.82
C ILE A 251 6.35 27.63 -7.26
N LEU A 252 7.03 26.53 -6.98
CA LEU A 252 6.57 25.19 -7.37
C LEU A 252 5.23 24.84 -6.73
N GLU A 253 5.05 25.15 -5.45
CA GLU A 253 3.78 25.01 -4.74
C GLU A 253 2.66 25.84 -5.39
N ALA A 254 2.95 27.08 -5.76
CA ALA A 254 1.98 27.97 -6.41
C ALA A 254 1.51 27.46 -7.78
N TYR A 255 2.31 26.64 -8.46
CA TYR A 255 1.94 25.95 -9.71
C TYR A 255 1.36 24.54 -9.48
N GLY A 256 1.13 24.14 -8.23
CA GLY A 256 0.52 22.84 -7.89
C GLY A 256 1.47 21.65 -7.99
N VAL A 257 2.79 21.88 -8.02
CA VAL A 257 3.81 20.83 -8.03
C VAL A 257 4.14 20.44 -6.59
N ASN A 258 3.98 19.16 -6.23
CA ASN A 258 4.24 18.67 -4.87
C ASN A 258 5.75 18.67 -4.57
N PRO A 259 6.23 19.37 -3.53
CA PRO A 259 7.65 19.43 -3.17
C PRO A 259 8.30 18.05 -2.92
N GLY A 260 7.51 17.07 -2.48
CA GLY A 260 7.95 15.68 -2.27
C GLY A 260 8.41 14.97 -3.55
N ASP A 261 7.88 15.37 -4.71
CA ASP A 261 8.27 14.85 -6.02
C ASP A 261 9.49 15.60 -6.61
N VAL A 262 9.81 16.78 -6.07
CA VAL A 262 10.92 17.65 -6.51
C VAL A 262 12.13 17.54 -5.58
N SER A 263 12.04 16.83 -4.46
CA SER A 263 13.14 16.66 -3.49
C SER A 263 14.44 16.12 -4.12
N ASP A 264 14.34 15.17 -5.05
CA ASP A 264 15.51 14.65 -5.77
C ASP A 264 16.08 15.69 -6.75
N LEU A 265 15.22 16.52 -7.32
CA LEU A 265 15.57 17.52 -8.32
C LEU A 265 16.15 18.80 -7.69
N LEU A 266 15.64 19.22 -6.51
CA LEU A 266 16.22 20.26 -5.66
C LEU A 266 17.59 19.84 -5.12
N ARG A 267 17.75 18.56 -4.76
CA ARG A 267 19.06 18.00 -4.38
C ARG A 267 20.05 18.06 -5.55
N SER A 268 19.65 17.63 -6.74
CA SER A 268 20.51 17.73 -7.94
C SER A 268 20.80 19.17 -8.36
N LEU A 269 19.87 20.11 -8.14
CA LEU A 269 20.13 21.54 -8.35
C LEU A 269 21.15 22.08 -7.34
N ASN A 270 21.02 21.72 -6.07
CA ASN A 270 21.97 22.12 -5.03
C ASN A 270 23.37 21.57 -5.35
N GLU A 271 23.47 20.33 -5.81
CA GLU A 271 24.71 19.72 -6.29
C GLU A 271 25.28 20.47 -7.51
N LEU A 272 24.46 20.76 -8.52
CA LEU A 272 24.86 21.50 -9.72
C LEU A 272 25.34 22.92 -9.39
N LEU A 273 24.63 23.64 -8.54
CA LEU A 273 24.99 25.00 -8.14
C LEU A 273 26.25 25.01 -7.27
N THR A 274 26.38 24.05 -6.36
CA THR A 274 27.62 23.86 -5.59
C THR A 274 28.81 23.60 -6.52
N MET A 275 28.63 22.78 -7.57
CA MET A 275 29.68 22.53 -8.57
C MET A 275 30.02 23.77 -9.42
N LEU A 276 29.03 24.61 -9.74
CA LEU A 276 29.22 25.84 -10.52
C LEU A 276 29.88 26.96 -9.69
N LEU A 277 29.68 26.97 -8.38
CA LEU A 277 30.24 27.96 -7.45
C LEU A 277 31.61 27.57 -6.87
N GLN A 278 32.09 26.34 -7.11
CA GLN A 278 33.43 25.87 -6.73
C GLN A 278 34.53 26.17 -7.78
N LYS A 279 34.30 27.13 -8.69
CA LYS A 279 35.31 27.68 -9.61
C LYS A 279 35.60 29.13 -9.28
#